data_AF-A0A6H2ZZD7-F1
#
_entry.id   AF-A0A6H2ZZD7-F1
#
_cell.length_a   1.000
_cell.length_b   1.000
_cell.length_c   1.000
_cell.angle_alpha   90.00
_cell.angle_beta   90.00
_cell.angle_gamma   90.00
#
_symmetry.space_group_name_H-M   'P 1'
#
loop_
_entity.id
_entity.type
_entity.pdbx_description
1 polymer ?
#
loop_
_entity_poly.entity_id
_entity_poly.type
_entity_poly.pdbx_seq_one_letter_code
_entity_poly.pdbx_strand_id
1 'polypeptide(L)'
;MNDSNQLAADPRCVIYDFLKNLPDTIRTEELMFVLLYGTGRAPFDESDNFLPLVEQYLMRPGYPGVGAVICSMAIIDRRLNQSEEKLVKAEVDLKHLIRSNPDFPQVGLLSLPLRKKHYSLALERWNDLKKGPLAEHNLMRYEGNPSG
;
A
#
# COMPACT_ATOMS: atom_id res chain seq x y z
N MET A 1 -37.98 -10.52 8.35
CA MET A 1 -36.90 -9.52 8.36
C MET A 1 -35.72 -10.16 7.64
N ASN A 2 -35.52 -9.79 6.37
CA ASN A 2 -34.39 -10.29 5.58
C ASN A 2 -33.16 -9.52 6.02
N ASP A 3 -32.34 -10.13 6.87
CA ASP A 3 -30.97 -9.69 7.06
C ASP A 3 -30.27 -9.84 5.71
N SER A 4 -30.05 -8.69 5.10
CA SER A 4 -29.26 -8.56 3.88
C SER A 4 -27.87 -9.04 4.26
N ASN A 5 -27.60 -10.30 3.94
CA ASN A 5 -26.31 -10.94 4.01
C ASN A 5 -25.39 -10.20 3.02
N GLN A 6 -24.92 -9.01 3.41
CA GLN A 6 -23.83 -8.33 2.74
C GLN A 6 -22.65 -9.29 2.87
N LEU A 7 -22.37 -10.01 1.79
CA LEU A 7 -21.13 -10.76 1.65
C LEU A 7 -20.01 -9.78 1.97
N ALA A 8 -19.35 -9.97 3.11
CA ALA A 8 -18.18 -9.18 3.48
C ALA A 8 -17.20 -9.28 2.31
N ALA A 9 -16.73 -8.14 1.81
CA ALA A 9 -15.82 -8.10 0.69
C ALA A 9 -14.55 -8.88 1.05
N ASP A 10 -14.06 -9.71 0.12
CA ASP A 10 -12.83 -10.47 0.33
C ASP A 10 -11.68 -9.49 0.61
N PRO A 11 -11.02 -9.56 1.79
CA PRO A 11 -9.98 -8.61 2.16
C PRO A 11 -8.79 -8.63 1.19
N ARG A 12 -8.54 -9.76 0.51
CA ARG A 12 -7.53 -9.87 -0.56
C ARG A 12 -7.84 -8.90 -1.71
N CYS A 13 -9.10 -8.92 -2.17
CA CYS A 13 -9.58 -8.03 -3.24
C CYS A 13 -9.56 -6.57 -2.78
N VAL A 14 -9.98 -6.29 -1.55
CA VAL A 14 -10.01 -4.91 -1.03
C VAL A 14 -8.61 -4.30 -0.95
N ILE A 15 -7.62 -5.05 -0.46
CA ILE A 15 -6.22 -4.60 -0.41
C ILE A 15 -5.66 -4.41 -1.82
N TYR A 16 -5.92 -5.37 -2.72
CA TYR A 16 -5.46 -5.27 -4.10
C TYR A 16 -6.05 -4.04 -4.81
N ASP A 17 -7.36 -3.81 -4.69
CA ASP A 17 -8.04 -2.65 -5.26
C ASP A 17 -7.54 -1.34 -4.67
N PHE A 18 -7.26 -1.30 -3.37
CA PHE A 18 -6.64 -0.14 -2.74
C PHE A 18 -5.29 0.19 -3.40
N LEU A 19 -4.39 -0.79 -3.50
CA LEU A 19 -3.06 -0.63 -4.08
C LEU A 19 -3.13 -0.26 -5.57
N LYS A 20 -4.00 -0.91 -6.34
CA LYS A 20 -4.22 -0.64 -7.76
C LYS A 20 -4.69 0.78 -8.03
N ASN A 21 -5.52 1.34 -7.15
CA ASN A 21 -6.09 2.67 -7.30
C ASN A 21 -5.27 3.80 -6.65
N LEU A 22 -4.07 3.51 -6.13
CA LEU A 22 -3.15 4.56 -5.67
C LEU A 22 -2.69 5.43 -6.84
N PRO A 23 -2.41 6.73 -6.64
CA PRO A 23 -1.81 7.58 -7.67
C PRO A 23 -0.43 7.06 -8.13
N ASP A 24 -0.11 7.17 -9.43
CA ASP A 24 1.15 6.63 -10.01
C ASP A 24 2.40 7.13 -9.29
N THR A 25 2.36 8.35 -8.76
CA THR A 25 3.48 8.97 -8.01
C THR A 25 3.88 8.22 -6.74
N ILE A 26 3.03 7.34 -6.23
CA ILE A 26 3.26 6.55 -5.00
C ILE A 26 2.97 5.05 -5.19
N ARG A 27 2.16 4.67 -6.19
CA ARG A 27 1.69 3.30 -6.41
C ARG A 27 2.85 2.30 -6.53
N THR A 28 3.81 2.59 -7.42
CA THR A 28 4.94 1.69 -7.69
C THR A 28 5.74 1.41 -6.44
N GLU A 29 5.97 2.44 -5.62
CA GLU A 29 6.70 2.33 -4.36
C GLU A 29 5.96 1.41 -3.38
N GLU A 30 4.65 1.60 -3.21
CA GLU A 30 3.86 0.81 -2.27
C GLU A 30 3.69 -0.64 -2.73
N LEU A 31 3.48 -0.90 -4.02
CA LEU A 31 3.46 -2.26 -4.58
C LEU A 31 4.80 -2.97 -4.34
N MET A 32 5.92 -2.28 -4.61
CA MET A 32 7.26 -2.82 -4.37
C MET A 32 7.48 -3.16 -2.89
N PHE A 33 7.05 -2.31 -1.95
CA PHE A 33 7.19 -2.59 -0.52
C PHE A 33 6.36 -3.77 -0.05
N VAL A 34 5.12 -3.90 -0.53
CA VAL A 34 4.28 -5.07 -0.24
C VAL A 34 4.95 -6.35 -0.72
N LEU A 35 5.50 -6.36 -1.95
CA LEU A 35 6.22 -7.52 -2.47
C LEU A 35 7.51 -7.81 -1.71
N LEU A 36 8.35 -6.80 -1.48
CA LEU A 36 9.65 -6.95 -0.82
C LEU A 36 9.50 -7.51 0.60
N TYR A 37 8.63 -6.90 1.40
CA TYR A 37 8.42 -7.33 2.78
C TYR A 37 7.50 -8.55 2.90
N GLY A 38 6.53 -8.70 2.00
CA GLY A 38 5.57 -9.80 2.02
C GLY A 38 6.12 -11.11 1.47
N THR A 39 7.07 -11.06 0.54
CA THR A 39 7.65 -12.26 -0.10
C THR A 39 9.13 -12.48 0.23
N GLY A 40 9.81 -11.48 0.80
CA GLY A 40 11.27 -11.52 1.04
C GLY A 40 12.11 -11.52 -0.23
N ARG A 41 11.47 -11.38 -1.41
CA ARG A 41 12.13 -11.29 -2.70
C ARG A 41 11.96 -9.88 -3.23
N ALA A 42 13.03 -9.36 -3.82
CA ALA A 42 12.94 -8.13 -4.57
C ALA A 42 12.79 -8.49 -6.06
N PRO A 43 11.63 -8.20 -6.68
CA PRO A 43 11.44 -8.42 -8.10
C PRO A 43 12.09 -7.24 -8.84
N PHE A 44 13.41 -7.14 -8.78
CA PHE A 44 14.16 -6.10 -9.52
C PHE A 44 14.26 -6.43 -11.02
N ASP A 45 13.99 -7.69 -11.39
CA ASP A 45 14.13 -8.20 -12.75
C ASP A 45 12.88 -7.94 -13.62
N GLU A 46 11.75 -7.57 -12.99
CA GLU A 46 10.46 -7.27 -13.65
C GLU A 46 10.00 -5.86 -13.26
N SER A 47 10.73 -4.82 -13.71
CA SER A 47 10.61 -3.45 -13.20
C SER A 47 9.27 -2.76 -13.45
N ASP A 48 8.41 -3.29 -14.34
CA ASP A 48 7.30 -2.52 -14.90
C ASP A 48 5.91 -3.06 -14.59
N ASN A 49 5.77 -4.22 -13.92
CA ASN A 49 4.45 -4.81 -13.69
C ASN A 49 4.30 -5.50 -12.32
N PHE A 50 4.39 -4.72 -11.24
CA PHE A 50 4.20 -5.22 -9.87
C PHE A 50 2.75 -5.63 -9.53
N LEU A 51 1.76 -5.16 -10.29
CA LEU A 51 0.34 -5.41 -9.98
C LEU A 51 -0.01 -6.91 -10.03
N PRO A 52 0.28 -7.65 -11.12
CA PRO A 52 0.07 -9.10 -11.17
C PRO A 52 0.78 -9.87 -10.06
N LEU A 53 1.99 -9.43 -9.68
CA LEU A 53 2.75 -10.08 -8.60
C LEU A 53 2.08 -9.88 -7.24
N VAL A 54 1.55 -8.68 -6.97
CA VAL A 54 0.79 -8.39 -5.75
C VAL A 54 -0.51 -9.16 -5.74
N GLU A 55 -1.21 -9.24 -6.87
CA GLU A 55 -2.42 -10.05 -7.02
C GLU A 55 -2.13 -11.52 -6.71
N GLN A 56 -1.09 -12.10 -7.34
CA GLN A 56 -0.67 -13.47 -7.08
C GLN A 56 -0.28 -13.71 -5.61
N TYR A 57 0.35 -12.73 -4.97
CA TYR A 57 0.72 -12.81 -3.56
C TYR A 57 -0.51 -12.81 -2.65
N LEU A 58 -1.48 -11.93 -2.89
CA LEU A 58 -2.70 -11.80 -2.09
C LEU A 58 -3.68 -12.96 -2.32
N MET A 59 -3.85 -13.39 -3.57
CA MET A 59 -4.82 -14.41 -3.98
C MET A 59 -4.36 -15.85 -3.70
N ARG A 60 -3.43 -16.04 -2.76
CA ARG A 60 -3.05 -17.39 -2.33
C ARG A 60 -4.24 -18.06 -1.61
N PRO A 61 -4.50 -19.35 -1.86
CA PRO A 61 -5.58 -20.07 -1.21
C PRO A 61 -5.26 -20.34 0.27
N GLY A 62 -6.30 -20.43 1.10
CA GLY A 62 -6.20 -20.87 2.50
C GLY A 62 -5.40 -19.92 3.40
N TYR A 63 -4.78 -20.47 4.45
CA TYR A 63 -4.00 -19.71 5.43
C TYR A 63 -2.83 -18.87 4.85
N PRO A 64 -2.14 -19.28 3.77
CA PRO A 64 -1.21 -18.40 3.07
C PRO A 64 -1.82 -17.08 2.59
N GLY A 65 -3.08 -17.07 2.15
CA GLY A 65 -3.81 -15.86 1.79
C GLY A 65 -4.13 -14.96 2.99
N VAL A 66 -4.51 -15.58 4.12
CA VAL A 66 -4.68 -14.88 5.41
C VAL A 66 -3.38 -14.20 5.84
N GLY A 67 -2.26 -14.94 5.77
CA GLY A 67 -0.94 -14.38 6.05
C GLY A 67 -0.60 -13.20 5.12
N ALA A 68 -0.89 -13.32 3.82
CA ALA A 68 -0.66 -12.25 2.86
C ALA A 68 -1.48 -10.98 3.18
N VAL A 69 -2.74 -11.13 3.60
CA VAL A 69 -3.60 -10.03 4.06
C VAL A 69 -2.99 -9.34 5.28
N ILE A 70 -2.66 -10.09 6.33
CA ILE A 70 -2.11 -9.53 7.58
C ILE A 70 -0.78 -8.80 7.33
N CYS A 71 0.12 -9.44 6.57
CA CYS A 71 1.41 -8.83 6.22
C CYS A 71 1.22 -7.55 5.40
N SER A 72 0.37 -7.57 4.37
CA SER A 72 0.12 -6.40 3.53
C SER A 72 -0.47 -5.24 4.33
N MET A 73 -1.43 -5.51 5.22
CA MET A 73 -2.00 -4.49 6.09
C MET A 73 -0.93 -3.85 6.97
N ALA A 74 -0.09 -4.65 7.63
CA ALA A 74 0.99 -4.14 8.47
C ALA A 74 2.02 -3.30 7.70
N ILE A 75 2.35 -3.71 6.48
CA ILE A 75 3.25 -2.96 5.59
C ILE A 75 2.63 -1.63 5.21
N ILE A 76 1.40 -1.63 4.71
CA ILE A 76 0.68 -0.42 4.29
C ILE A 76 0.50 0.54 5.47
N ASP A 77 0.10 0.05 6.64
CA ASP A 77 -0.02 0.86 7.86
C ASP A 77 1.29 1.55 8.21
N ARG A 78 2.39 0.78 8.27
CA ARG A 78 3.70 1.35 8.58
C ARG A 78 4.12 2.40 7.54
N ARG A 79 3.89 2.13 6.27
CA ARG A 79 4.32 2.98 5.16
C ARG A 79 3.56 4.29 5.13
N LEU A 80 2.23 4.23 5.13
CA LEU A 80 1.38 5.42 5.04
C LEU A 80 1.55 6.32 6.27
N ASN A 81 1.59 5.77 7.48
CA ASN A 81 1.79 6.57 8.70
C ASN A 81 3.18 7.24 8.80
N GLN A 82 4.21 6.67 8.16
CA GLN A 82 5.57 7.23 8.16
C GLN A 82 5.85 8.14 6.94
N SER A 83 4.94 8.17 5.97
CA SER A 83 5.18 8.82 4.68
C SER A 83 5.38 10.33 4.81
N GLU A 84 4.60 11.00 5.65
CA GLU A 84 4.70 12.45 5.86
C GLU A 84 6.06 12.87 6.44
N GLU A 85 6.49 12.23 7.53
CA GLU A 85 7.78 12.49 8.17
C GLU A 85 8.94 12.25 7.19
N LYS A 86 8.91 11.14 6.44
CA LYS A 86 9.92 10.82 5.43
C LYS A 86 9.98 11.85 4.31
N LEU A 87 8.83 12.36 3.86
CA LEU A 87 8.77 13.38 2.81
C LEU A 87 9.21 14.76 3.32
N VAL A 88 8.92 15.11 4.58
CA VAL A 88 9.45 16.33 5.21
C VAL A 88 10.97 16.27 5.28
N LYS A 89 11.52 15.14 5.75
CA LYS A 89 12.97 14.94 5.80
C LYS A 89 13.60 15.01 4.40
N ALA A 90 13.02 14.31 3.43
CA ALA A 90 13.50 14.34 2.04
C ALA A 90 13.46 15.75 1.44
N GLU A 91 12.46 16.57 1.78
CA GLU A 91 12.40 17.96 1.33
C GLU A 91 13.56 18.79 1.88
N VAL A 92 13.88 18.64 3.16
CA VAL A 92 15.01 19.33 3.79
C VAL A 92 16.33 18.90 3.15
N ASP A 93 16.52 17.59 2.98
CA ASP A 93 17.73 17.02 2.39
C ASP A 93 17.91 17.47 0.93
N LEU A 94 16.85 17.46 0.11
CA LEU A 94 16.91 17.96 -1.27
C LEU A 94 17.20 19.46 -1.33
N LYS A 95 16.59 20.27 -0.46
CA LYS A 95 16.86 21.72 -0.40
C LYS A 95 18.32 21.99 -0.05
N HIS A 96 18.90 21.21 0.87
CA HIS A 96 20.30 21.32 1.20
C HIS A 96 21.20 20.91 0.02
N LEU A 97 20.87 19.80 -0.64
CA LEU A 97 21.63 19.29 -1.78
C LEU A 97 21.67 20.27 -2.97
N ILE A 98 20.53 20.88 -3.31
CA ILE A 98 20.43 21.88 -4.39
C ILE A 98 21.23 23.14 -4.06
N ARG A 99 21.24 23.57 -2.79
CA ARG A 99 22.07 24.71 -2.35
C ARG A 99 23.55 24.41 -2.46
N SER A 100 23.97 23.19 -2.14
CA SER A 100 25.37 22.75 -2.19
C SER A 100 25.82 22.36 -3.60
N ASN A 101 24.91 22.03 -4.51
CA ASN A 101 25.19 21.65 -5.91
C ASN A 101 24.18 22.32 -6.85
N PRO A 102 24.48 23.52 -7.39
CA PRO A 102 23.55 24.28 -8.23
C PRO A 102 23.09 23.56 -9.50
N ASP A 103 23.92 22.66 -10.03
CA ASP A 103 23.61 21.85 -11.22
C ASP A 103 22.72 20.63 -10.92
N PHE A 104 22.36 20.40 -9.64
CA PHE A 104 21.52 19.26 -9.26
C PHE A 104 20.07 19.43 -9.75
N PRO A 105 19.45 18.40 -10.36
CA PRO A 105 18.10 18.48 -10.87
C PRO A 105 17.05 18.86 -9.80
N GLN A 106 16.27 19.91 -10.06
CA GLN A 106 15.21 20.37 -9.15
C GLN A 106 13.90 19.56 -9.26
N VAL A 107 13.80 18.65 -10.24
CA VAL A 107 12.58 17.88 -10.54
C VAL A 107 12.05 17.13 -9.31
N GLY A 108 12.96 16.57 -8.50
CA GLY A 108 12.60 15.89 -7.25
C GLY A 108 11.85 16.81 -6.29
N LEU A 109 12.32 18.05 -6.12
CA LEU A 109 11.71 19.04 -5.22
C LEU A 109 10.32 19.47 -5.70
N LEU A 110 10.15 19.62 -7.02
CA LEU A 110 8.87 20.00 -7.64
C LEU A 110 7.78 18.93 -7.46
N SER A 111 8.18 17.65 -7.34
CA SER A 111 7.24 16.53 -7.17
C SER A 111 6.74 16.33 -5.73
N LEU A 112 7.45 16.87 -4.72
CA LEU A 112 7.18 16.61 -3.31
C LEU A 112 5.79 17.07 -2.83
N PRO A 113 5.29 18.28 -3.17
CA PRO A 113 3.97 18.72 -2.73
C PRO A 113 2.86 17.77 -3.21
N LEU A 114 2.96 17.31 -4.46
CA LEU A 114 2.00 16.38 -5.04
C LEU A 114 2.06 15.01 -4.34
N ARG A 115 3.26 14.47 -4.10
CA ARG A 115 3.43 13.20 -3.37
C ARG A 115 2.88 13.28 -1.96
N LYS A 116 3.13 14.36 -1.22
CA LYS A 116 2.56 14.58 0.14
C LYS A 116 1.04 14.52 0.12
N LYS A 117 0.40 15.23 -0.82
CA LYS A 117 -1.06 15.20 -0.99
C LYS A 117 -1.57 13.78 -1.29
N HIS A 118 -0.92 13.07 -2.20
CA HIS A 118 -1.32 11.71 -2.55
C HIS A 118 -1.20 10.73 -1.39
N TYR A 119 -0.13 10.81 -0.58
CA TYR A 119 0.01 9.99 0.62
C TYR A 119 -1.05 10.32 1.68
N SER A 120 -1.36 11.60 1.90
CA SER A 120 -2.42 12.02 2.83
C SER A 120 -3.78 11.45 2.43
N LEU A 121 -4.15 11.53 1.14
CA LEU A 121 -5.41 10.98 0.63
C LEU A 121 -5.43 9.44 0.68
N ALA A 122 -4.29 8.80 0.41
CA ALA A 122 -4.16 7.36 0.53
C ALA A 122 -4.36 6.90 1.99
N LEU A 123 -3.79 7.63 2.96
CA LEU A 123 -3.95 7.34 4.38
C LEU A 123 -5.40 7.49 4.85
N GLU A 124 -6.10 8.54 4.41
CA GLU A 124 -7.53 8.74 4.69
C GLU A 124 -8.35 7.55 4.19
N ARG A 125 -8.22 7.23 2.89
CA ARG A 125 -8.90 6.08 2.27
C ARG A 125 -8.57 4.77 2.97
N TRP A 126 -7.31 4.55 3.34
CA TRP A 126 -6.88 3.35 4.04
C TRP A 126 -7.54 3.23 5.42
N ASN A 127 -7.64 4.33 6.16
CA ASN A 127 -8.31 4.35 7.46
C ASN A 127 -9.82 4.07 7.34
N ASP A 128 -10.47 4.50 6.27
CA ASP A 128 -11.88 4.18 6.01
C ASP A 128 -12.07 2.70 5.69
N LEU A 129 -11.17 2.10 4.90
CA LEU A 129 -11.19 0.66 4.63
C LEU A 129 -11.05 -0.16 5.92
N LYS A 130 -10.15 0.23 6.83
CA LYS A 130 -9.98 -0.42 8.14
C LYS A 130 -11.18 -0.28 9.08
N LYS A 131 -12.05 0.71 8.88
CA LYS A 131 -13.31 0.86 9.62
C LYS A 131 -14.47 0.10 8.98
N GLY A 132 -14.36 -0.26 7.70
CA GLY A 132 -15.39 -0.97 6.95
C GLY A 132 -14.94 -2.37 6.54
N PRO A 133 -14.62 -2.61 5.25
CA PRO A 133 -14.36 -3.94 4.72
C PRO A 133 -13.14 -4.65 5.36
N LEU A 134 -12.14 -3.92 5.84
CA LEU A 134 -10.96 -4.46 6.53
C LEU A 134 -11.06 -4.36 8.06
N ALA A 135 -12.25 -4.14 8.61
CA ALA A 135 -12.47 -4.14 10.05
C ALA A 135 -12.19 -5.53 10.66
N GLU A 136 -11.75 -5.53 11.92
CA GLU A 136 -11.31 -6.73 12.65
C GLU A 136 -12.30 -7.91 12.58
N HIS A 137 -13.60 -7.65 12.74
CA HIS A 137 -14.63 -8.69 12.66
C HIS A 137 -14.73 -9.33 11.25
N ASN A 138 -14.47 -8.58 10.18
CA ASN A 138 -14.45 -9.11 8.81
C ASN A 138 -13.19 -9.94 8.57
N LEU A 139 -12.05 -9.53 9.14
CA LEU A 139 -10.81 -10.29 9.09
C LEU A 139 -10.94 -11.61 9.86
N MET A 140 -11.51 -11.61 11.06
CA MET A 140 -11.77 -12.83 11.85
C MET A 140 -12.71 -13.79 11.10
N ARG A 141 -13.74 -13.27 10.43
CA ARG A 141 -14.64 -14.07 9.59
C ARG A 141 -13.90 -14.71 8.41
N TYR A 142 -13.03 -13.95 7.76
CA TYR A 142 -12.20 -14.45 6.66
C TYR A 142 -11.19 -15.50 7.14
N GLU A 143 -10.53 -15.29 8.28
CA GLU A 143 -9.60 -16.25 8.89
C GLU A 143 -10.29 -17.56 9.32
N GLY A 144 -11.52 -17.47 9.82
CA GLY A 144 -12.32 -18.63 10.19
C GLY A 144 -12.85 -19.45 9.01
N ASN A 145 -12.87 -18.88 7.81
CA ASN A 145 -13.25 -19.56 6.58
C ASN A 145 -12.43 -19.03 5.39
N PRO A 146 -11.13 -19.35 5.34
CA PRO A 146 -10.26 -18.85 4.29
C PRO A 146 -10.62 -19.57 2.99
N SER A 147 -11.42 -18.91 2.15
CA SER A 147 -11.78 -19.44 0.83
C SER A 147 -10.53 -19.70 -0.02
N GLY A 148 -10.68 -20.62 -0.98
CA GLY A 148 -9.71 -20.86 -2.05
C GLY A 148 -9.32 -19.59 -2.80
#